data_AF-A0AAQ3AHH2-F1
#
_entry.id   AF-A0AAQ3AHH2-F1
#
_cell.length_a   1.000
_cell.length_b   1.000
_cell.length_c   1.000
_cell.angle_alpha   90.00
_cell.angle_beta   90.00
_cell.angle_gamma   90.00
#
_symmetry.space_group_name_H-M   'P 1'
#
loop_
_entity.id
_entity.type
_entity.pdbx_description
1 polymer ?
#
loop_
_entity_poly.entity_id
_entity_poly.type
_entity_poly.pdbx_seq_one_letter_code
_entity_poly.pdbx_strand_id
1 'polypeptide(L)'
;MEITSGISNELKTKITEVKSKAEAFLNKLKDDRHTARGKKDASDDDTKKAIKKDNSDKTQGSEELVKLNTAVDELLKAADGEVTAAIAELINPSKP
;
A
#
# COMPACT_ATOMS: atom_id res chain seq x y z
N MET A 1 7.13 11.63 11.86
CA MET A 1 7.40 12.55 10.73
C MET A 1 7.81 11.70 9.55
N GLU A 2 7.15 11.85 8.40
CA GLU A 2 7.72 11.33 7.15
C GLU A 2 8.97 12.16 6.85
N ILE A 3 10.11 11.48 6.70
CA ILE A 3 11.35 12.13 6.28
C ILE A 3 11.24 12.31 4.77
N THR A 4 10.74 13.46 4.31
CA THR A 4 10.55 13.74 2.88
C THR A 4 11.53 14.75 2.29
N SER A 5 12.59 15.09 3.02
CA SER A 5 13.69 15.88 2.48
C SER A 5 14.43 15.06 1.44
N GLY A 6 14.50 15.56 0.19
CA GLY A 6 15.23 14.90 -0.89
C GLY A 6 14.43 13.93 -1.77
N ILE A 7 13.14 13.71 -1.50
CA ILE A 7 12.24 12.95 -2.40
C ILE A 7 11.36 13.88 -3.25
N SER A 8 11.07 13.45 -4.48
CA SER A 8 10.25 14.18 -5.44
C SER A 8 8.82 14.41 -4.94
N ASN A 9 8.13 15.38 -5.53
CA ASN A 9 6.72 15.62 -5.20
C ASN A 9 5.82 14.45 -5.64
N GLU A 10 6.19 13.74 -6.70
CA GLU A 10 5.47 12.54 -7.14
C GLU A 10 5.55 11.43 -6.08
N LEU A 11 6.75 11.13 -5.58
CA LEU A 11 6.93 10.14 -4.52
C LEU A 11 6.21 10.54 -3.23
N LYS A 12 6.21 11.82 -2.86
CA LYS A 12 5.45 12.31 -1.68
C LYS A 12 3.95 12.07 -1.82
N THR A 13 3.37 12.34 -2.99
CA THR A 13 1.95 12.07 -3.26
C THR A 13 1.64 10.59 -3.10
N LYS A 14 2.47 9.72 -3.69
CA LYS A 14 2.29 8.26 -3.62
C LYS A 14 2.48 7.71 -2.20
N ILE A 15 3.43 8.23 -1.43
CA ILE A 15 3.60 7.89 -0.01
C ILE A 15 2.35 8.27 0.80
N THR A 16 1.81 9.47 0.56
CA THR A 16 0.59 9.94 1.22
C THR A 16 -0.59 9.03 0.88
N GLU A 17 -0.70 8.60 -0.37
CA GLU A 17 -1.74 7.66 -0.80
C GLU A 17 -1.60 6.30 -0.13
N VAL A 18 -0.41 5.68 -0.15
CA VAL A 18 -0.13 4.42 0.54
C VAL A 18 -0.53 4.50 2.01
N LYS A 19 -0.15 5.59 2.69
CA LYS A 19 -0.51 5.80 4.09
C LYS A 19 -2.02 5.92 4.29
N SER A 20 -2.71 6.67 3.45
CA SER A 20 -4.17 6.78 3.50
C SER A 20 -4.84 5.42 3.30
N LYS A 21 -4.37 4.58 2.36
CA LYS A 21 -4.90 3.23 2.18
C LYS A 21 -4.57 2.31 3.36
N ALA A 22 -3.40 2.45 3.97
CA ALA A 22 -3.00 1.69 5.16
C ALA A 22 -3.89 2.05 6.36
N GLU A 23 -4.17 3.34 6.57
CA GLU A 23 -5.09 3.82 7.59
C GLU A 23 -6.51 3.30 7.33
N ALA A 24 -7.00 3.33 6.09
CA ALA A 24 -8.30 2.76 5.74
C ALA A 24 -8.38 1.26 6.05
N PHE A 25 -7.36 0.48 5.69
CA PHE A 25 -7.29 -0.94 6.02
C PHE A 25 -7.29 -1.18 7.53
N LEU A 26 -6.47 -0.44 8.29
CA LEU A 26 -6.43 -0.55 9.76
C LEU A 26 -7.76 -0.17 10.41
N ASN A 27 -8.41 0.89 9.93
CA ASN A 27 -9.72 1.30 10.43
C ASN A 27 -10.77 0.23 10.13
N LYS A 28 -10.77 -0.34 8.92
CA LYS A 28 -11.67 -1.45 8.55
C LYS A 28 -11.50 -2.66 9.47
N LEU A 29 -10.26 -3.06 9.76
CA LEU A 29 -9.98 -4.16 10.70
C LEU A 29 -10.43 -3.87 12.14
N LYS A 30 -10.50 -2.60 12.54
CA LYS A 30 -10.99 -2.18 13.87
C LYS A 30 -12.52 -2.09 13.91
N ASP A 31 -13.14 -1.60 12.83
CA ASP A 31 -14.59 -1.32 12.73
C ASP A 31 -15.42 -2.59 12.49
N ASP A 32 -14.92 -3.56 11.74
CA ASP A 32 -15.60 -4.82 11.47
C ASP A 32 -15.55 -5.73 12.71
N ARG A 33 -16.35 -5.35 13.71
CA ARG A 33 -16.59 -6.02 15.00
C ARG A 33 -15.39 -6.82 15.52
N HIS A 34 -14.66 -6.19 16.43
CA HIS A 34 -13.71 -6.79 17.38
C HIS A 34 -14.14 -8.17 17.95
N THR A 35 -15.44 -8.49 17.97
CA THR A 35 -16.00 -9.75 18.46
C THR A 35 -15.83 -10.96 17.52
N ALA A 36 -15.63 -10.77 16.21
CA ALA A 36 -15.52 -11.88 15.25
C ALA A 36 -14.08 -12.38 15.03
N ARG A 37 -13.07 -11.50 15.19
CA ARG A 37 -11.67 -11.78 14.80
C ARG A 37 -10.64 -11.69 15.92
N GLY A 38 -10.91 -10.91 16.96
CA GLY A 38 -10.09 -10.88 18.18
C GLY A 38 -10.41 -12.01 19.16
N LYS A 39 -11.35 -12.89 18.81
CA LYS A 39 -11.68 -14.09 19.59
C LYS A 39 -10.70 -15.21 19.26
N LYS A 40 -10.49 -16.10 20.23
CA LYS A 40 -9.66 -17.30 20.10
C LYS A 40 -10.04 -18.17 18.89
N ASP A 41 -11.32 -18.14 18.50
CA ASP A 41 -11.90 -18.97 17.45
C ASP A 41 -12.43 -18.12 16.29
N ALA A 42 -11.60 -17.20 15.76
CA ALA A 42 -11.89 -16.56 14.48
C ALA A 42 -12.05 -17.64 13.40
N SER A 43 -13.13 -17.58 12.62
CA SER A 43 -13.31 -18.53 11.52
C SER A 43 -12.27 -18.30 10.43
N ASP A 44 -11.88 -19.36 9.74
CA ASP A 44 -11.07 -19.27 8.52
C ASP A 44 -11.75 -18.38 7.47
N ASP A 45 -13.07 -18.47 7.34
CA ASP A 45 -13.85 -17.61 6.43
C ASP A 45 -13.76 -16.12 6.82
N ASP A 46 -13.94 -15.81 8.10
CA ASP A 46 -13.80 -14.43 8.60
C ASP A 46 -12.37 -13.94 8.40
N THR A 47 -11.36 -14.79 8.58
CA THR A 47 -9.96 -14.43 8.37
C THR A 47 -9.66 -14.16 6.89
N LYS A 48 -10.17 -14.99 5.98
CA LYS A 48 -9.99 -14.81 4.53
C LYS A 48 -10.59 -13.50 4.03
N LYS A 49 -11.79 -13.13 4.49
CA LYS A 49 -12.41 -11.83 4.17
C LYS A 49 -11.59 -10.62 4.64
N ALA A 50 -10.65 -10.84 5.58
CA ALA A 50 -9.77 -9.83 6.17
C ALA A 50 -8.52 -9.57 5.34
N ILE A 51 -7.79 -10.65 5.08
CA ILE A 51 -6.37 -10.59 4.72
C ILE A 51 -6.03 -11.41 3.49
N LYS A 52 -6.96 -12.22 2.96
CA LYS A 52 -6.74 -12.98 1.73
C LYS A 52 -7.17 -12.13 0.53
N LYS A 53 -6.20 -11.54 -0.17
CA LYS A 53 -6.41 -10.58 -1.29
C LYS A 53 -7.28 -11.13 -2.43
N ASP A 54 -7.20 -12.42 -2.70
CA ASP A 54 -7.93 -13.13 -3.75
C ASP A 54 -9.22 -13.78 -3.24
N ASN A 55 -9.68 -13.47 -2.01
CA ASN A 55 -10.95 -13.99 -1.52
C ASN A 55 -12.13 -13.45 -2.35
N SER A 56 -13.16 -14.26 -2.52
CA SER A 56 -14.38 -13.86 -3.25
C SER A 56 -15.13 -12.76 -2.50
N ASP A 57 -15.33 -12.93 -1.20
CA ASP A 57 -15.89 -11.93 -0.29
C ASP A 57 -14.77 -11.12 0.36
N LYS A 58 -14.78 -9.80 0.17
CA LYS A 58 -13.73 -8.89 0.66
C LYS A 58 -14.23 -7.84 1.64
N THR A 59 -15.48 -7.99 2.09
CA THR A 59 -16.24 -6.98 2.82
C THR A 59 -15.65 -6.57 4.17
N GLN A 60 -14.66 -7.32 4.66
CA GLN A 60 -14.11 -7.15 5.98
C GLN A 60 -12.62 -6.76 6.00
N GLY A 61 -12.10 -6.09 4.97
CA GLY A 61 -10.72 -5.59 4.95
C GLY A 61 -9.89 -6.07 3.76
N SER A 62 -10.23 -7.20 3.13
CA SER A 62 -9.48 -7.67 1.96
C SER A 62 -9.59 -6.69 0.79
N GLU A 63 -10.68 -5.93 0.70
CA GLU A 63 -10.85 -4.90 -0.33
C GLU A 63 -9.87 -3.73 -0.13
N GLU A 64 -9.77 -3.24 1.11
CA GLU A 64 -8.82 -2.21 1.52
C GLU A 64 -7.38 -2.72 1.37
N LEU A 65 -7.11 -3.99 1.66
CA LEU A 65 -5.80 -4.61 1.45
C LEU A 65 -5.40 -4.64 -0.03
N VAL A 66 -6.34 -4.95 -0.94
CA VAL A 66 -6.10 -4.88 -2.39
C VAL A 66 -5.75 -3.44 -2.79
N LYS A 67 -6.54 -2.45 -2.35
CA LYS A 67 -6.26 -1.03 -2.62
C LYS A 67 -4.89 -0.59 -2.10
N LEU A 68 -4.51 -1.03 -0.89
CA LEU A 68 -3.19 -0.78 -0.32
C LEU A 68 -2.08 -1.41 -1.17
N ASN A 69 -2.25 -2.66 -1.62
CA ASN A 69 -1.25 -3.31 -2.48
C ASN A 69 -1.07 -2.55 -3.79
N THR A 70 -2.15 -2.12 -4.43
CA THR A 70 -2.07 -1.30 -5.66
C THR A 70 -1.32 0.01 -5.43
N ALA A 71 -1.60 0.72 -4.34
CA ALA A 71 -0.89 1.96 -4.02
C ALA A 71 0.62 1.72 -3.77
N VAL A 72 0.99 0.61 -3.12
CA VAL A 72 2.39 0.23 -2.90
C VAL A 72 3.09 -0.12 -4.22
N ASP A 73 2.43 -0.87 -5.10
CA ASP A 73 2.96 -1.21 -6.43
C ASP A 73 3.21 0.06 -7.26
N GLU A 74 2.31 1.04 -7.18
CA GLU A 74 2.46 2.33 -7.87
C GLU A 74 3.56 3.21 -7.27
N LEU A 75 3.77 3.17 -5.96
CA LEU A 75 4.90 3.82 -5.31
C LEU A 75 6.22 3.20 -5.74
N LEU A 76 6.30 1.86 -5.76
CA LEU A 76 7.50 1.14 -6.19
C LEU A 76 7.85 1.45 -7.65
N LYS A 77 6.86 1.42 -8.55
CA LYS A 77 7.07 1.78 -9.97
C LYS A 77 7.62 3.19 -10.15
N ALA A 78 7.15 4.16 -9.37
CA ALA A 78 7.64 5.53 -9.44
C ALA A 78 9.09 5.63 -8.94
N ALA A 79 9.41 4.96 -7.82
CA ALA A 79 10.76 4.93 -7.29
C ALA A 79 11.75 4.25 -8.27
N ASP A 80 11.36 3.12 -8.86
CA ASP A 80 12.15 2.43 -9.87
C ASP A 80 12.36 3.31 -11.13
N GLY A 81 11.33 4.08 -11.50
CA GLY A 81 11.41 5.05 -12.60
C GLY A 81 12.46 6.14 -12.35
N GLU A 82 12.48 6.73 -11.15
CA GLU A 82 13.46 7.76 -10.79
C GLU A 82 14.90 7.20 -10.76
N VAL A 83 15.10 6.01 -10.21
CA VAL A 83 16.42 5.33 -10.20
C VAL A 83 16.87 5.04 -11.63
N THR A 84 15.97 4.53 -12.48
CA THR A 84 16.28 4.24 -13.88
C THR A 84 16.65 5.50 -14.66
N ALA A 85 15.95 6.61 -14.42
CA ALA A 85 16.25 7.90 -15.04
C ALA A 85 17.63 8.43 -14.61
N ALA A 86 17.95 8.38 -13.32
CA ALA A 86 19.26 8.81 -12.80
C ALA A 86 20.41 7.98 -13.38
N ILE A 87 20.22 6.65 -13.52
CA ILE A 87 21.20 5.78 -14.17
C ILE A 87 21.35 6.15 -15.65
N ALA A 88 20.24 6.39 -16.36
CA ALA A 88 20.25 6.77 -17.78
C ALA A 88 21.03 8.07 -18.02
N GLU A 89 20.87 9.06 -17.15
CA GLU A 89 21.61 10.33 -17.19
C GLU A 89 23.11 10.13 -16.95
N LEU A 90 23.48 9.22 -16.04
CA LEU A 90 24.88 8.92 -15.76
C LEU A 90 25.59 8.20 -16.92
N ILE A 91 24.91 7.26 -17.59
CA ILE A 91 25.50 6.46 -18.68
C ILE A 91 25.45 7.15 -20.04
N ASN A 92 24.47 8.04 -20.24
CA ASN A 92 24.33 8.87 -21.43
C ASN A 92 24.41 10.34 -21.03
N PRO A 93 25.57 10.83 -20.55
CA PRO A 93 25.72 12.23 -20.24
C PRO A 93 25.48 13.02 -21.53
N SER A 94 24.41 13.82 -21.57
CA SER A 94 24.25 14.83 -22.62
C SER A 94 25.53 15.64 -22.65
N LYS A 95 26.28 15.58 -23.76
CA LYS A 95 27.44 16.45 -24.01
C LYS A 95 27.01 17.90 -23.76
N PRO A 96 27.91 18.72 -23.20
CA PRO A 96 27.60 19.98 -22.52
C PRO A 96 26.80 20.96 -23.36
#